data_AF-A0A2X3WMR1-F1
#
_entry.id   AF-A0A2X3WMR1-F1
#
_cell.length_a   1.000
_cell.length_b   1.000
_cell.length_c   1.000
_cell.angle_alpha   90.00
_cell.angle_beta   90.00
_cell.angle_gamma   90.00
#
_symmetry.space_group_name_H-M   'P 1'
#
loop_
_entity.id
_entity.type
_entity.pdbx_description
1 polymer ?
#
loop_
_entity_poly.entity_id
_entity_poly.type
_entity_poly.pdbx_seq_one_letter_code
_entity_poly.pdbx_strand_id
1 'polypeptide(L)'
;MTEEKRYREIQRKLRVTSRENDLIKERMALHGFKNFNTYARYMLLTGEVVTVDYSELIKLRTEINKIGTNINQLAKYVNTNEEFSFENFQSLQSSLTEVKRLMDDNFDKEVAMIEKLMRDRRE
;
A
#
# COMPACT_ATOMS: atom_id res chain seq x y z
N MET A 1 -8.42 -49.05 17.77
CA MET A 1 -8.97 -47.68 17.75
C MET A 1 -9.66 -47.51 16.42
N THR A 2 -10.98 -47.38 16.41
CA THR A 2 -11.78 -47.28 15.18
C THR A 2 -11.47 -45.96 14.50
N GLU A 3 -10.93 -45.97 13.29
CA GLU A 3 -10.74 -44.75 12.50
C GLU A 3 -12.11 -44.21 12.12
N GLU A 4 -12.54 -43.14 12.79
CA GLU A 4 -13.72 -42.38 12.36
C GLU A 4 -13.46 -41.77 10.97
N LYS A 5 -14.16 -42.29 9.95
CA LYS A 5 -14.08 -41.76 8.59
C LYS A 5 -14.78 -40.39 8.54
N ARG A 6 -14.00 -39.31 8.67
CA ARG A 6 -14.50 -37.93 8.63
C ARG A 6 -14.49 -37.41 7.19
N TYR A 7 -15.53 -36.68 6.80
CA TYR A 7 -15.55 -35.95 5.51
C TYR A 7 -14.38 -34.95 5.38
N ARG A 8 -13.86 -34.43 6.50
CA ARG A 8 -12.70 -33.54 6.55
C ARG A 8 -11.59 -34.21 7.37
N GLU A 9 -10.69 -34.90 6.67
CA GLU A 9 -9.64 -35.73 7.26
C GLU A 9 -8.34 -34.95 7.57
N ILE A 10 -8.05 -33.88 6.82
CA ILE A 10 -6.81 -33.11 6.98
C ILE A 10 -6.93 -32.15 8.17
N GLN A 11 -6.09 -32.33 9.18
CA GLN A 11 -5.99 -31.42 10.32
C GLN A 11 -4.88 -30.39 10.12
N ARG A 12 -5.20 -29.11 10.33
CA ARG A 12 -4.22 -28.01 10.43
C ARG A 12 -4.16 -27.51 11.86
N LYS A 13 -2.95 -27.24 12.38
CA LYS A 13 -2.74 -26.67 13.72
C LYS A 13 -2.50 -25.17 13.60
N LEU A 14 -3.26 -24.38 14.35
CA LEU A 14 -3.03 -22.95 14.52
C LEU A 14 -2.59 -22.70 15.97
N ARG A 15 -1.45 -22.05 16.15
CA ARG A 15 -1.00 -21.57 17.46
C ARG A 15 -1.26 -20.07 17.53
N VAL A 16 -1.81 -19.62 18.65
CA VAL A 16 -2.14 -18.22 18.92
C VAL A 16 -1.75 -17.87 20.34
N THR A 17 -1.46 -16.61 20.59
CA THR A 17 -1.36 -16.02 21.92
C THR A 17 -2.73 -15.95 22.58
N SER A 18 -2.78 -15.76 23.90
CA SER A 18 -4.05 -15.58 24.64
C SER A 18 -4.87 -14.42 24.07
N ARG A 19 -4.23 -13.30 23.77
CA ARG A 19 -4.88 -12.11 23.21
C ARG A 19 -5.50 -12.37 21.83
N GLU A 20 -4.77 -13.05 20.95
CA GLU A 20 -5.28 -13.41 19.62
C GLU A 20 -6.47 -14.38 19.72
N ASN A 21 -6.43 -15.33 20.66
CA ASN A 21 -7.53 -16.25 20.89
C ASN A 21 -8.80 -15.54 21.34
N ASP A 22 -8.68 -14.56 22.24
CA ASP A 22 -9.83 -13.79 22.72
C ASP A 22 -10.43 -12.92 21.61
N LEU A 23 -9.57 -12.28 20.80
CA LEU A 23 -10.01 -11.51 19.63
C LEU A 23 -10.72 -12.38 18.59
N ILE A 24 -10.23 -13.60 18.36
CA ILE A 24 -10.89 -14.57 17.47
C ILE A 24 -12.30 -14.91 17.99
N LYS A 25 -12.44 -15.18 19.30
CA LYS A 25 -13.75 -15.48 19.91
C LYS A 25 -14.71 -14.31 19.81
N GLU A 26 -14.24 -13.09 20.05
CA GLU A 26 -15.05 -11.88 19.94
C GLU A 26 -15.56 -11.71 18.50
N ARG A 27 -14.68 -11.80 17.50
CA ARG A 27 -15.07 -11.72 16.09
C ARG A 27 -16.03 -12.83 15.68
N MET A 28 -15.81 -14.05 16.18
CA MET A 28 -16.74 -15.15 15.98
C MET A 28 -18.13 -14.82 16.53
N ALA A 29 -18.20 -14.32 17.77
CA ALA A 29 -19.47 -13.96 18.41
C ALA A 29 -20.18 -12.84 17.65
N LEU A 30 -19.45 -11.79 17.25
CA LEU A 30 -19.97 -10.66 16.47
C LEU A 30 -20.63 -11.11 15.15
N HIS A 31 -20.06 -12.11 14.48
CA HIS A 31 -20.57 -12.65 13.21
C HIS A 31 -21.40 -13.94 13.37
N GLY A 32 -21.79 -14.30 14.60
CA GLY A 32 -22.68 -15.44 14.87
C GLY A 32 -22.06 -16.83 14.69
N PHE A 33 -20.73 -16.96 14.61
CA PHE A 33 -20.05 -18.24 14.51
C PHE A 33 -19.91 -18.92 15.87
N LYS A 34 -20.48 -20.13 16.00
CA LYS A 34 -20.37 -20.94 17.23
C LYS A 34 -19.18 -21.91 17.25
N ASN A 35 -18.58 -22.17 16.09
CA ASN A 35 -17.51 -23.17 15.93
C ASN A 35 -16.30 -22.55 15.24
N PHE A 36 -15.13 -22.64 15.88
CA PHE A 36 -13.88 -22.12 15.35
C PHE A 36 -13.50 -22.76 14.02
N ASN A 37 -13.69 -24.07 13.84
CA ASN A 37 -13.37 -24.76 12.59
C ASN A 37 -14.22 -24.24 11.42
N THR A 38 -15.49 -23.91 11.66
CA THR A 38 -16.35 -23.29 10.65
C THR A 38 -15.90 -21.87 10.33
N TYR A 39 -15.64 -21.06 11.36
CA TYR A 39 -15.16 -19.69 11.20
C TYR A 39 -13.82 -19.61 10.48
N ALA A 40 -12.83 -20.40 10.92
CA ALA A 40 -11.52 -20.46 10.29
C ALA A 40 -11.61 -20.91 8.83
N ARG A 41 -12.42 -21.94 8.52
CA ARG A 41 -12.61 -22.35 7.13
C ARG A 41 -13.34 -21.30 6.29
N TYR A 42 -14.34 -20.61 6.84
CA TYR A 42 -14.99 -19.50 6.15
C TYR A 42 -13.95 -18.42 5.82
N MET A 43 -13.25 -17.90 6.82
CA MET A 43 -12.22 -16.87 6.62
C MET A 43 -11.08 -17.30 5.68
N LEU A 44 -10.64 -18.56 5.74
CA LEU A 44 -9.56 -19.06 4.88
C LEU A 44 -10.00 -19.35 3.44
N LEU A 45 -11.29 -19.55 3.19
CA LEU A 45 -11.84 -19.86 1.86
C LEU A 45 -12.48 -18.63 1.19
N THR A 46 -12.99 -17.69 1.98
CA THR A 46 -13.69 -16.49 1.49
C THR A 46 -12.93 -15.20 1.78
N GLY A 47 -11.89 -15.25 2.61
CA GLY A 47 -11.08 -14.07 2.91
C GLY A 47 -10.33 -13.62 1.67
N GLU A 48 -10.49 -12.37 1.28
CA GLU A 48 -9.67 -11.73 0.26
C GLU A 48 -8.31 -11.38 0.86
N VAL A 49 -7.24 -11.82 0.20
CA VAL A 49 -5.89 -11.34 0.51
C VAL A 49 -5.67 -10.09 -0.33
N VAL A 50 -5.88 -8.92 0.28
CA VAL A 50 -5.59 -7.64 -0.37
C VAL A 50 -4.08 -7.37 -0.28
N THR A 51 -3.38 -7.58 -1.37
CA THR A 51 -2.01 -7.12 -1.53
C THR A 51 -2.04 -5.69 -2.08
N VAL A 52 -1.62 -4.73 -1.28
CA VAL A 52 -1.43 -3.35 -1.75
C VAL A 52 -0.05 -3.26 -2.38
N ASP A 53 -0.01 -3.04 -3.69
CA ASP A 53 1.23 -2.76 -4.41
C ASP A 53 1.66 -1.31 -4.18
N TYR A 54 2.80 -1.10 -3.54
CA TYR A 54 3.37 0.23 -3.28
C TYR A 54 4.43 0.62 -4.31
N SER A 55 4.58 -0.13 -5.40
CA SER A 55 5.62 0.11 -6.41
C SER A 55 5.55 1.53 -6.99
N GLU A 56 4.36 2.05 -7.25
CA GLU A 56 4.18 3.43 -7.76
C GLU A 56 4.53 4.49 -6.72
N LEU A 57 4.19 4.27 -5.44
CA LEU A 57 4.58 5.16 -4.34
C LEU A 57 6.11 5.21 -4.17
N ILE A 58 6.79 4.07 -4.34
CA ILE A 58 8.25 3.97 -4.28
C ILE A 58 8.89 4.70 -5.47
N LYS A 59 8.31 4.59 -6.68
CA LYS A 59 8.76 5.36 -7.86
C LYS A 59 8.60 6.86 -7.62
N LEU A 60 7.44 7.29 -7.13
CA LEU A 60 7.19 8.70 -6.79
C LEU A 60 8.22 9.23 -5.79
N ARG A 61 8.48 8.49 -4.71
CA ARG A 61 9.50 8.87 -3.71
C ARG A 61 10.89 9.02 -4.35
N THR A 62 11.23 8.17 -5.31
CA THR A 62 12.53 8.19 -5.99
C THR A 62 12.68 9.45 -6.84
N GLU A 63 11.64 9.83 -7.58
CA GLU A 63 11.63 11.08 -8.34
C GLU A 63 11.72 12.30 -7.40
N ILE A 64 11.02 12.29 -6.27
CA ILE A 64 11.13 13.35 -5.26
C ILE A 64 12.56 13.50 -4.72
N ASN A 65 13.25 12.39 -4.45
CA ASN A 65 14.64 12.43 -3.98
C ASN A 65 15.60 13.04 -5.01
N LYS A 66 15.35 12.82 -6.31
CA LYS A 66 16.13 13.46 -7.39
C LYS A 66 15.94 14.97 -7.40
N ILE A 67 14.71 15.46 -7.21
CA ILE A 67 14.43 16.90 -7.08
C ILE A 67 15.19 17.48 -5.89
N GLY A 68 15.07 16.84 -4.72
CA GLY A 68 15.76 17.29 -3.51
C GLY A 68 17.27 17.37 -3.71
N THR A 69 17.84 16.40 -4.45
CA THR A 69 19.26 16.40 -4.81
C THR A 69 19.62 17.60 -5.70
N ASN A 70 18.83 17.88 -6.73
CA ASN A 70 19.06 19.00 -7.65
C ASN A 70 18.93 20.36 -6.93
N ILE A 71 17.91 20.53 -6.08
CA ILE A 71 17.75 21.73 -5.24
C ILE A 71 18.95 21.92 -4.32
N ASN A 72 19.43 20.84 -3.71
CA ASN A 72 20.57 20.91 -2.79
C ASN A 72 21.88 21.24 -3.51
N GLN A 73 22.05 20.78 -4.76
CA GLN A 73 23.17 21.17 -5.62
C GLN A 73 23.13 22.66 -5.95
N LEU A 74 21.94 23.22 -6.21
CA LEU A 74 21.78 24.64 -6.50
C LEU A 74 21.99 25.51 -5.28
N ALA A 75 21.49 25.09 -4.11
CA ALA A 75 21.77 25.75 -2.85
C ALA A 75 23.27 25.79 -2.57
N LYS A 76 24.00 24.69 -2.81
CA LYS A 76 25.46 24.67 -2.74
C LYS A 76 26.10 25.59 -3.76
N TYR A 77 25.65 25.57 -5.01
CA TYR A 77 26.21 26.37 -6.09
C TYR A 77 26.05 27.87 -5.84
N VAL A 78 24.86 28.32 -5.40
CA VAL A 78 24.58 29.73 -5.02
C VAL A 78 25.39 30.13 -3.79
N ASN A 79 25.61 29.23 -2.83
CA ASN A 79 26.47 29.52 -1.68
C ASN A 79 27.96 29.59 -2.04
N THR A 80 28.40 28.98 -3.15
CA THR A 80 29.81 28.98 -3.58
C THR A 80 30.16 29.97 -4.71
N ASN A 81 29.19 30.36 -5.56
CA ASN A 81 29.38 31.30 -6.65
C ASN A 81 28.41 32.48 -6.48
N GLU A 82 28.94 33.68 -6.25
CA GLU A 82 28.16 34.90 -6.02
C GLU A 82 27.33 35.36 -7.25
N GLU A 83 27.46 34.71 -8.42
CA GLU A 83 26.75 35.08 -9.65
C GLU A 83 25.93 33.91 -10.22
N PHE A 84 24.60 34.02 -10.08
CA PHE A 84 23.63 33.07 -10.61
C PHE A 84 23.07 33.58 -11.94
N SER A 85 23.49 32.97 -13.05
CA SER A 85 23.01 33.35 -14.39
C SER A 85 21.51 33.09 -14.57
N PHE A 86 20.83 33.99 -15.28
CA PHE A 86 19.42 33.89 -15.66
C PHE A 86 19.08 32.59 -16.42
N GLU A 87 20.04 32.05 -17.18
CA GLU A 87 19.88 30.76 -17.88
C GLU A 87 19.76 29.58 -16.92
N ASN A 88 20.52 29.61 -15.82
CA ASN A 88 20.44 28.58 -14.78
C ASN A 88 19.09 28.62 -14.06
N PHE A 89 18.54 29.83 -13.85
CA PHE A 89 17.20 30.01 -13.30
C PHE A 89 16.11 29.43 -14.22
N GLN A 90 16.18 29.71 -15.52
CA GLN A 90 15.20 29.23 -16.48
C GLN A 90 15.23 27.71 -16.63
N SER A 91 16.43 27.11 -16.68
CA SER A 91 16.59 25.65 -16.73
C SER A 91 16.00 24.98 -15.48
N LEU A 92 16.20 25.60 -14.31
CA LEU A 92 15.63 25.14 -13.06
C LEU A 92 14.10 25.23 -13.04
N GLN A 93 13.56 26.38 -13.46
CA GLN A 93 12.12 26.61 -13.50
C GLN A 93 11.43 25.64 -14.47
N SER A 94 12.06 25.34 -15.59
CA SER A 94 11.58 24.35 -16.56
C SER A 94 11.57 22.94 -15.97
N SER A 95 12.67 22.54 -15.31
CA SER A 95 12.77 21.24 -14.63
C SER A 95 11.71 21.07 -13.54
N LEU A 96 11.45 22.11 -12.74
CA LEU A 96 10.39 22.12 -11.72
C LEU A 96 8.99 22.03 -12.33
N THR A 97 8.78 22.68 -13.48
CA THR A 97 7.49 22.65 -14.18
C THR A 97 7.21 21.27 -14.76
N GLU A 98 8.22 20.62 -15.33
CA GLU A 98 8.09 19.26 -15.87
C GLU A 98 7.82 18.23 -14.78
N VAL A 99 8.51 18.35 -13.64
CA VAL A 99 8.26 17.55 -12.45
C VAL A 99 6.82 17.73 -11.94
N LYS A 100 6.34 18.97 -11.86
CA LYS A 100 4.96 19.24 -11.45
C LYS A 100 3.96 18.57 -12.39
N ARG A 101 4.20 18.66 -13.70
CA ARG A 101 3.36 17.99 -14.72
C ARG A 101 3.34 16.47 -14.54
N LEU A 102 4.50 15.86 -14.32
CA LEU A 102 4.60 14.41 -14.08
C LEU A 102 3.93 13.99 -12.77
N MET A 103 3.92 14.86 -11.75
CA MET A 103 3.21 14.63 -10.50
C MET A 103 1.69 14.66 -10.73
N ASP A 104 1.17 15.73 -11.34
CA ASP A 104 -0.26 15.89 -11.63
C ASP A 104 -0.79 14.71 -12.48
N ASP A 105 -0.07 14.33 -13.56
CA ASP A 105 -0.44 13.21 -14.44
C ASP A 105 -0.51 11.86 -13.72
N ASN A 106 0.34 11.62 -12.71
CA ASN A 106 0.35 10.36 -11.96
C ASN A 106 -0.69 10.35 -10.84
N PHE A 107 -0.91 11.48 -10.17
CA PHE A 107 -1.97 11.61 -9.17
C PHE A 107 -3.36 11.40 -9.79
N ASP A 108 -3.62 11.97 -10.96
CA ASP A 108 -4.90 11.82 -11.65
C ASP A 108 -5.19 10.35 -12.02
N LYS A 109 -4.16 9.61 -12.44
CA LYS A 109 -4.27 8.16 -12.74
C LYS A 109 -4.56 7.33 -11.50
N GLU A 110 -3.85 7.59 -10.40
CA GLU A 110 -4.05 6.88 -9.13
C GLU A 110 -5.44 7.16 -8.55
N VAL A 111 -5.89 8.42 -8.58
CA VAL A 111 -7.25 8.80 -8.14
C VAL A 111 -8.30 8.09 -8.99
N ALA A 112 -8.16 8.08 -10.31
CA ALA A 112 -9.08 7.37 -11.20
C ALA A 112 -9.11 5.85 -10.93
N MET A 113 -7.95 5.25 -10.62
CA MET A 113 -7.85 3.82 -10.30
C MET A 113 -8.51 3.49 -8.96
N ILE A 114 -8.31 4.33 -7.93
CA ILE A 114 -8.97 4.21 -6.63
C ILE A 114 -10.48 4.39 -6.77
N GLU A 115 -10.95 5.40 -7.52
CA GLU A 115 -12.38 5.62 -7.76
C GLU A 115 -13.05 4.44 -8.46
N LYS A 116 -12.35 3.78 -9.39
CA LYS A 116 -12.83 2.56 -10.05
C LYS A 116 -12.94 1.40 -9.06
N LEU A 117 -11.89 1.14 -8.26
CA LEU A 117 -11.90 0.11 -7.21
C LEU A 117 -12.97 0.37 -6.13
N MET A 118 -13.29 1.64 -5.85
CA MET A 118 -14.35 2.03 -4.91
C MET A 118 -15.76 1.94 -5.50
N ARG A 119 -15.90 1.95 -6.84
CA ARG A 119 -17.16 1.72 -7.56
C ARG A 119 -17.47 0.22 -7.64
N ASP A 120 -16.48 -0.57 -8.03
CA ASP A 120 -16.61 -2.03 -8.15
C ASP A 120 -16.89 -2.72 -6.79
N ARG A 121 -16.59 -2.05 -5.66
CA ARG A 121 -16.95 -2.51 -4.29
C ARG A 121 -18.36 -2.15 -3.84
N ARG A 122 -19.08 -1.28 -4.56
CA ARG A 122 -20.43 -0.81 -4.20
C ARG A 122 -21.56 -1.55 -4.94
N GLU A 123 -21.22 -2.36 -5.93
CA GLU A 123 -22.11 -3.31 -6.62
C GLU A 123 -21.95 -4.72 -6.04
#